data_AF-A0A397UQ09-F1
#
_entry.id   AF-A0A397UQ09-F1
#
_cell.length_a   1.000
_cell.length_b   1.000
_cell.length_c   1.000
_cell.angle_alpha   90.00
_cell.angle_beta   90.00
_cell.angle_gamma   90.00
#
_symmetry.space_group_name_H-M   'P 1'
#
loop_
_entity.id
_entity.type
_entity.pdbx_description
1 polymer ?
#
loop_
_entity_poly.entity_id
_entity_poly.type
_entity_poly.pdbx_seq_one_letter_code
_entity_poly.pdbx_strand_id
1 'polypeptide(L)'
;MSQETNLGRQTSREEVEPKVNKRRKQGLDIVTTVNNTNNTTIQNIFQEYNTTVNDQNSRFELTPKNLAMMSSESVEVNNTEKEMDPIQITSMDIDSDGSKPHTDLEMSLEIDNTTEPIRDPWVARGDESQQRRKREPTDMAWADLVEKMCDFLIHKLESKPTTHVIPPAIAAKFRYLDREFFRTFTRNKWLTPAHQKEFDEIFNLTENRNKLHDKLQDEEEAAGDSLKRLPEDPAELKYDLGKLFPVKDRKKLKEVIRMKRSLAEYYTWEGKLPETYFKLPEKKLPLPTTPQDLSSRFREFFPIDLAKSEKSMREVVDMLRKDYYFKVIPNDYFIQKRRLPREPSKIQINTTYVYPIEDPIQAKKFIEEASLKYNIVYPILMQIMLVNSTDKPTLPIDPNKVKEVNLTVPIMTVKQLVETVKLLRTKYYFHRIPEDWIQIPKTEKKISDKEVESEEIEVHPNGAIRVDMPENLESVKVYLEQIEIPENHIKLPITEQTEVKTTLEELKKIFDFEKAPDFIFALPPLPQATWDIIL
;
A
#
# COMPACT_ATOMS: atom_id res chain seq x y z
N MET A 1 69.62 17.12 -17.00
CA MET A 1 70.31 17.06 -15.70
C MET A 1 69.67 15.94 -14.91
N SER A 2 70.47 15.03 -14.36
CA SER A 2 69.99 13.82 -13.66
C SER A 2 69.60 14.13 -12.23
N GLN A 3 68.65 13.37 -11.67
CA GLN A 3 68.95 12.50 -10.52
C GLN A 3 67.80 11.51 -10.26
N GLU A 4 68.16 10.23 -10.20
CA GLU A 4 67.31 9.13 -9.78
C GLU A 4 67.43 8.95 -8.25
N THR A 5 66.37 8.50 -7.59
CA THR A 5 66.45 7.97 -6.22
C THR A 5 65.84 6.58 -6.14
N ASN A 6 66.71 5.58 -6.33
CA ASN A 6 66.41 4.20 -5.98
C ASN A 6 66.40 4.03 -4.45
N LEU A 7 65.44 3.28 -3.91
CA LEU A 7 65.49 2.78 -2.54
C LEU A 7 64.86 1.38 -2.49
N GLY A 8 65.71 0.36 -2.58
CA GLY A 8 65.29 -1.04 -2.55
C GLY A 8 64.96 -1.52 -1.15
N ARG A 9 64.11 -2.54 -1.05
CA ARG A 9 63.90 -3.29 0.19
C ARG A 9 63.82 -4.78 -0.13
N GLN A 10 64.88 -5.51 0.21
CA GLN A 10 64.86 -6.97 0.22
C GLN A 10 64.07 -7.47 1.42
N THR A 11 63.24 -8.48 1.22
CA THR A 11 62.76 -9.37 2.29
C THR A 11 62.93 -10.80 1.80
N SER A 12 63.62 -11.59 2.60
CA SER A 12 64.09 -12.92 2.24
C SER A 12 63.16 -14.01 2.79
N ARG A 13 63.14 -15.15 2.09
CA ARG A 13 63.13 -16.51 2.68
C ARG A 13 61.88 -16.95 3.45
N GLU A 14 61.13 -17.89 2.88
CA GLU A 14 61.19 -19.30 3.32
C GLU A 14 60.56 -20.24 2.28
N GLU A 15 61.32 -21.28 1.89
CA GLU A 15 60.84 -22.39 1.06
C GLU A 15 60.39 -23.53 1.98
N VAL A 16 59.25 -24.15 1.69
CA VAL A 16 58.78 -25.35 2.41
C VAL A 16 58.57 -26.49 1.41
N GLU A 17 59.38 -27.54 1.53
CA GLU A 17 59.30 -28.73 0.69
C GLU A 17 58.04 -29.57 0.97
N PRO A 18 57.44 -30.23 -0.05
CA PRO A 18 56.32 -31.14 0.13
C PRO A 18 56.78 -32.55 0.55
N LYS A 19 56.34 -33.01 1.73
CA LYS A 19 56.56 -34.40 2.17
C LYS A 19 55.63 -35.39 1.46
N VAL A 20 56.23 -36.25 0.63
CA VAL A 20 55.59 -37.44 0.05
C VAL A 20 55.29 -38.47 1.14
N ASN A 21 54.08 -39.05 1.13
CA ASN A 21 53.76 -40.25 1.91
C ASN A 21 53.04 -41.29 1.06
N LYS A 22 53.67 -42.45 0.86
CA LYS A 22 53.08 -43.66 0.25
C LYS A 22 52.61 -44.62 1.33
N ARG A 23 51.34 -45.05 1.28
CA ARG A 23 50.80 -46.33 1.81
C ARG A 23 49.34 -46.46 1.36
N ARG A 24 48.70 -47.60 1.15
CA ARG A 24 49.02 -48.99 0.72
C ARG A 24 47.69 -49.75 0.88
N LYS A 25 47.18 -50.36 -0.19
CA LYS A 25 46.09 -51.38 -0.29
C LYS A 25 45.25 -51.74 0.95
N GLN A 26 43.92 -51.67 0.80
CA GLN A 26 42.88 -52.72 1.00
C GLN A 26 41.51 -52.02 0.80
N GLY A 27 40.47 -52.59 0.20
CA GLY A 27 40.26 -53.95 -0.30
C GLY A 27 39.24 -54.72 0.54
N LEU A 28 37.94 -54.47 0.35
CA LEU A 28 36.87 -55.37 0.79
C LEU A 28 35.56 -55.11 0.03
N ASP A 29 35.06 -56.13 -0.66
CA ASP A 29 33.69 -56.19 -1.18
C ASP A 29 32.72 -56.61 -0.06
N ILE A 30 31.55 -55.98 0.02
CA ILE A 30 30.37 -56.57 0.71
C ILE A 30 29.13 -56.38 -0.18
N VAL A 31 28.81 -57.44 -0.90
CA VAL A 31 27.47 -57.79 -1.37
C VAL A 31 26.57 -58.03 -0.15
N THR A 32 25.25 -57.73 -0.19
CA THR A 32 24.11 -58.70 -0.12
C THR A 32 22.75 -57.98 0.02
N THR A 33 21.72 -58.49 -0.70
CA THR A 33 20.25 -58.51 -0.38
C THR A 33 19.51 -57.26 0.13
N VAL A 34 18.41 -56.77 -0.47
CA VAL A 34 17.12 -57.42 -0.84
C VAL A 34 16.32 -57.97 0.34
N ASN A 35 15.26 -57.25 0.73
CA ASN A 35 13.92 -57.69 1.17
C ASN A 35 13.13 -56.42 1.57
N ASN A 36 11.91 -56.08 1.11
CA ASN A 36 10.75 -56.80 0.56
C ASN A 36 9.78 -57.39 1.60
N THR A 37 8.87 -56.56 2.11
CA THR A 37 7.51 -56.85 2.67
C THR A 37 6.89 -55.50 3.12
N ASN A 38 5.59 -55.25 3.25
CA ASN A 38 4.33 -55.69 2.64
C ASN A 38 3.19 -55.06 3.50
N ASN A 39 2.34 -54.21 2.92
CA ASN A 39 0.88 -54.08 3.13
C ASN A 39 0.23 -53.90 4.54
N THR A 40 -1.09 -53.62 4.53
CA THR A 40 -2.09 -53.79 5.64
C THR A 40 -2.18 -52.58 6.62
N THR A 41 -3.28 -52.13 7.25
CA THR A 41 -4.76 -52.06 7.01
C THR A 41 -5.39 -51.37 8.27
N ILE A 42 -6.52 -50.62 8.31
CA ILE A 42 -7.50 -50.09 7.33
C ILE A 42 -8.46 -49.08 8.04
N GLN A 43 -9.26 -48.29 7.29
CA GLN A 43 -10.55 -47.64 7.69
C GLN A 43 -10.65 -46.42 8.66
N ASN A 44 -11.51 -45.47 8.21
CA ASN A 44 -12.49 -44.62 8.95
C ASN A 44 -11.95 -43.59 9.97
N ILE A 45 -12.59 -42.45 10.28
CA ILE A 45 -14.02 -42.01 10.24
C ILE A 45 -14.12 -40.53 9.76
N PHE A 46 -15.25 -40.15 9.12
CA PHE A 46 -15.64 -38.76 8.85
C PHE A 46 -16.14 -38.03 10.12
N GLN A 47 -15.78 -36.75 10.32
CA GLN A 47 -16.68 -35.83 11.02
C GLN A 47 -16.48 -34.36 10.59
N GLU A 48 -17.61 -33.66 10.46
CA GLU A 48 -17.73 -32.33 9.88
C GLU A 48 -17.51 -31.23 10.93
N TYR A 49 -16.79 -30.15 10.58
CA TYR A 49 -17.03 -28.82 11.13
C TYR A 49 -16.78 -27.74 10.08
N ASN A 50 -17.85 -27.15 9.58
CA ASN A 50 -17.80 -25.96 8.72
C ASN A 50 -17.68 -24.70 9.61
N THR A 51 -16.53 -24.03 9.56
CA THR A 51 -16.34 -22.68 10.12
C THR A 51 -15.97 -21.70 9.03
N THR A 52 -16.98 -20.99 8.50
CA THR A 52 -16.80 -19.86 7.58
C THR A 52 -16.11 -18.70 8.29
N VAL A 53 -14.80 -18.55 8.10
CA VAL A 53 -14.05 -17.36 8.52
C VAL A 53 -14.17 -16.28 7.43
N ASN A 54 -14.52 -15.08 7.87
CA ASN A 54 -14.81 -13.92 7.04
C ASN A 54 -13.59 -13.00 7.02
N ASP A 55 -12.88 -12.91 5.88
CA ASP A 55 -11.61 -12.18 5.79
C ASP A 55 -11.70 -11.03 4.77
N GLN A 56 -12.08 -9.84 5.25
CA GLN A 56 -11.88 -8.58 4.55
C GLN A 56 -10.77 -7.79 5.22
N ASN A 57 -9.53 -7.94 4.74
CA ASN A 57 -8.51 -6.88 4.64
C ASN A 57 -7.16 -7.48 4.21
N SER A 58 -6.78 -7.36 2.93
CA SER A 58 -5.39 -7.59 2.50
C SER A 58 -4.81 -6.32 1.88
N ARG A 59 -4.22 -5.50 2.74
CA ARG A 59 -3.41 -4.33 2.38
C ARG A 59 -1.96 -4.81 2.25
N PHE A 60 -1.35 -4.61 1.08
CA PHE A 60 0.01 -5.09 0.83
C PHE A 60 1.04 -4.42 1.75
N GLU A 61 1.54 -5.18 2.72
CA GLU A 61 2.79 -4.89 3.44
C GLU A 61 3.90 -5.80 2.91
N LEU A 62 4.99 -5.20 2.42
CA LEU A 62 6.19 -5.92 1.99
C LEU A 62 6.97 -6.38 3.23
N THR A 63 6.86 -7.67 3.57
CA THR A 63 7.69 -8.30 4.59
C THR A 63 8.93 -8.94 3.97
N PRO A 64 10.15 -8.58 4.41
CA PRO A 64 11.37 -9.30 4.02
C PRO A 64 11.56 -10.52 4.93
N LYS A 65 11.55 -11.73 4.35
CA LYS A 65 12.02 -12.94 5.03
C LYS A 65 12.85 -13.81 4.08
N ASN A 66 13.86 -14.46 4.68
CA ASN A 66 14.70 -15.54 4.15
C ASN A 66 15.97 -15.14 3.37
N LEU A 67 17.01 -14.76 4.12
CA LEU A 67 18.41 -15.04 3.76
C LEU A 67 19.27 -15.07 5.04
N ALA A 68 19.23 -16.21 5.75
CA ALA A 68 20.09 -16.52 6.89
C ALA A 68 20.10 -18.04 7.12
N MET A 69 21.03 -18.74 6.47
CA MET A 69 21.46 -20.08 6.84
C MET A 69 22.96 -20.17 6.61
N MET A 70 23.75 -20.10 7.68
CA MET A 70 25.12 -20.60 7.79
C MET A 70 25.51 -20.69 9.28
N SER A 71 26.41 -21.62 9.59
CA SER A 71 27.03 -21.90 10.89
C SER A 71 26.14 -22.48 12.00
N SER A 72 26.16 -23.81 12.09
CA SER A 72 25.89 -24.57 13.32
C SER A 72 27.23 -24.84 14.03
N GLU A 73 27.50 -24.13 15.12
CA GLU A 73 28.64 -24.41 16.01
C GLU A 73 28.10 -24.53 17.44
N SER A 74 28.14 -25.75 17.99
CA SER A 74 27.54 -26.08 19.28
C SER A 74 28.56 -25.90 20.41
N VAL A 75 28.32 -24.92 21.28
CA VAL A 75 29.05 -24.74 22.54
C VAL A 75 28.08 -25.00 23.70
N GLU A 76 28.37 -26.02 24.51
CA GLU A 76 27.65 -26.29 25.75
C GLU A 76 27.91 -25.19 26.78
N VAL A 77 26.84 -24.61 27.35
CA VAL A 77 26.92 -23.79 28.56
C VAL A 77 25.80 -24.17 29.51
N ASN A 78 26.18 -24.80 30.63
CA ASN A 78 25.28 -25.10 31.73
C ASN A 78 24.73 -23.79 32.34
N ASN A 79 23.43 -23.74 32.64
CA ASN A 79 22.86 -22.71 33.51
C ASN A 79 21.85 -23.33 34.48
N THR A 80 22.03 -23.01 35.75
CA THR A 80 21.25 -23.52 36.89
C THR A 80 19.95 -22.72 37.03
N GLU A 81 18.81 -23.39 37.07
CA GLU A 81 17.54 -22.74 37.40
C GLU A 81 17.53 -22.25 38.85
N LYS A 82 16.95 -21.06 39.06
CA LYS A 82 16.47 -20.61 40.37
C LYS A 82 14.98 -20.34 40.29
N GLU A 83 14.26 -21.19 41.01
CA GLU A 83 12.85 -21.12 41.33
C GLU A 83 12.51 -19.81 42.07
N MET A 84 11.37 -19.19 41.75
CA MET A 84 10.78 -18.08 42.51
C MET A 84 9.26 -18.16 42.46
N ASP A 85 8.63 -18.01 43.62
CA ASP A 85 7.21 -18.24 43.87
C ASP A 85 6.24 -17.20 43.25
N PRO A 86 4.99 -17.59 42.94
CA PRO A 86 3.95 -16.67 42.50
C PRO A 86 3.31 -15.90 43.68
N ILE A 87 3.27 -14.57 43.55
CA ILE A 87 2.59 -13.67 44.49
C ILE A 87 1.07 -13.76 44.32
N GLN A 88 0.35 -13.89 45.43
CA GLN A 88 -1.12 -13.85 45.49
C GLN A 88 -1.63 -12.41 45.31
N ILE A 89 -2.71 -12.23 44.54
CA ILE A 89 -3.45 -10.97 44.45
C ILE A 89 -4.80 -11.17 45.15
N THR A 90 -5.04 -10.38 46.20
CA THR A 90 -6.30 -10.35 46.95
C THR A 90 -7.37 -9.55 46.22
N SER A 91 -8.60 -10.09 46.22
CA SER A 91 -9.82 -9.37 45.83
C SER A 91 -10.21 -8.36 46.90
N MET A 92 -10.73 -7.20 46.49
CA MET A 92 -11.48 -6.29 47.35
C MET A 92 -12.90 -6.15 46.82
N ASP A 93 -13.87 -6.47 47.67
CA ASP A 93 -15.28 -6.21 47.44
C ASP A 93 -15.58 -4.70 47.56
N ILE A 94 -16.61 -4.23 46.86
CA ILE A 94 -17.20 -2.91 47.07
C ILE A 94 -18.70 -3.11 47.23
N ASP A 95 -19.19 -2.76 48.42
CA ASP A 95 -20.60 -2.91 48.78
C ASP A 95 -21.51 -1.97 47.98
N SER A 96 -22.71 -2.49 47.71
CA SER A 96 -23.84 -1.73 47.20
C SER A 96 -24.61 -1.16 48.37
N ASP A 97 -24.75 0.16 48.45
CA ASP A 97 -25.84 0.78 49.20
C ASP A 97 -26.45 1.95 48.42
N GLY A 98 -27.74 2.17 48.61
CA GLY A 98 -28.53 3.13 47.84
C GLY A 98 -29.37 4.03 48.72
N SER A 99 -29.69 5.21 48.20
CA SER A 99 -30.81 5.99 48.73
C SER A 99 -31.34 6.97 47.68
N LYS A 100 -32.66 6.94 47.49
CA LYS A 100 -33.43 8.09 46.99
C LYS A 100 -33.76 8.98 48.19
N PRO A 101 -34.17 10.23 47.95
CA PRO A 101 -35.57 10.51 48.27
C PRO A 101 -36.34 11.28 47.18
N HIS A 102 -37.67 11.15 47.25
CA HIS A 102 -38.64 12.07 46.64
C HIS A 102 -38.48 13.49 47.18
N THR A 103 -38.81 14.49 46.35
CA THR A 103 -39.76 15.52 46.79
C THR A 103 -40.62 15.96 45.59
N ASP A 104 -41.93 15.84 45.72
CA ASP A 104 -42.91 16.45 44.81
C ASP A 104 -43.11 17.93 45.20
N LEU A 105 -43.34 18.81 44.22
CA LEU A 105 -43.93 20.12 44.50
C LEU A 105 -44.74 20.63 43.30
N GLU A 106 -46.06 20.65 43.45
CA GLU A 106 -46.98 21.38 42.58
C GLU A 106 -46.80 22.89 42.79
N MET A 107 -46.90 23.69 41.72
CA MET A 107 -47.46 25.04 41.80
C MET A 107 -48.10 25.47 40.47
N SER A 108 -49.43 25.47 40.50
CA SER A 108 -50.35 26.46 39.90
C SER A 108 -49.97 27.23 38.62
N LEU A 109 -50.89 27.11 37.65
CA LEU A 109 -51.19 28.09 36.60
C LEU A 109 -51.23 29.54 37.10
N GLU A 110 -50.67 30.46 36.32
CA GLU A 110 -51.28 31.76 36.07
C GLU A 110 -51.33 32.01 34.56
N ILE A 111 -52.48 32.46 34.08
CA ILE A 111 -52.75 32.81 32.68
C ILE A 111 -52.85 34.33 32.65
N ASP A 112 -52.07 34.99 31.80
CA ASP A 112 -52.35 36.39 31.49
C ASP A 112 -52.39 36.65 29.98
N ASN A 113 -53.46 37.36 29.58
CA ASN A 113 -53.75 37.68 28.18
C ASN A 113 -53.30 39.11 27.91
N THR A 114 -52.56 39.39 26.84
CA THR A 114 -52.44 40.78 26.36
C THR A 114 -52.15 40.91 24.85
N THR A 115 -53.25 41.04 24.11
CA THR A 115 -53.45 42.05 23.04
C THR A 115 -52.58 42.03 21.77
N GLU A 116 -53.19 41.56 20.67
CA GLU A 116 -52.82 41.96 19.29
C GLU A 116 -53.16 43.44 19.01
N PRO A 117 -52.52 44.06 18.00
CA PRO A 117 -53.21 45.04 17.16
C PRO A 117 -53.35 44.55 15.70
N ILE A 118 -54.62 44.46 15.27
CA ILE A 118 -55.09 44.17 13.91
C ILE A 118 -55.20 45.48 13.07
N ARG A 119 -55.24 45.36 11.72
CA ARG A 119 -55.55 46.36 10.66
C ARG A 119 -54.37 47.24 10.17
N ASP A 120 -54.23 47.58 8.88
CA ASP A 120 -55.02 47.23 7.67
C ASP A 120 -54.20 47.48 6.35
N PRO A 121 -54.73 47.25 5.12
CA PRO A 121 -53.92 46.69 4.01
C PRO A 121 -53.88 47.56 2.73
N TRP A 122 -53.40 46.94 1.63
CA TRP A 122 -53.44 47.39 0.22
C TRP A 122 -52.50 48.53 -0.22
N VAL A 123 -51.42 48.16 -0.91
CA VAL A 123 -50.99 48.84 -2.14
C VAL A 123 -50.67 47.76 -3.19
N ALA A 124 -51.04 48.00 -4.44
CA ALA A 124 -50.99 47.01 -5.53
C ALA A 124 -49.96 47.36 -6.62
N ARG A 125 -49.60 46.33 -7.38
CA ARG A 125 -48.91 46.34 -8.70
C ARG A 125 -47.42 46.72 -8.72
N GLY A 126 -46.65 45.79 -9.28
CA GLY A 126 -45.26 45.95 -9.71
C GLY A 126 -44.81 44.68 -10.43
N ASP A 127 -45.26 44.50 -11.66
CA ASP A 127 -44.79 43.41 -12.53
C ASP A 127 -43.34 43.70 -12.97
N GLU A 128 -42.36 43.22 -12.21
CA GLU A 128 -40.96 43.20 -12.63
C GLU A 128 -40.49 41.77 -12.91
N SER A 129 -40.43 41.47 -14.21
CA SER A 129 -39.87 40.23 -14.74
C SER A 129 -38.35 40.15 -14.49
N GLN A 130 -37.94 39.72 -13.29
CA GLN A 130 -36.54 39.46 -12.98
C GLN A 130 -36.01 38.27 -13.80
N GLN A 131 -35.18 38.58 -14.80
CA GLN A 131 -34.33 37.60 -15.47
C GLN A 131 -33.44 36.90 -14.44
N ARG A 132 -33.65 35.59 -14.27
CA ARG A 132 -32.79 34.73 -13.45
C ARG A 132 -31.37 34.67 -14.04
N ARG A 133 -30.51 35.60 -13.64
CA ARG A 133 -29.06 35.45 -13.78
C ARG A 133 -28.64 34.26 -12.90
N LYS A 134 -28.41 33.09 -13.51
CA LYS A 134 -27.70 31.99 -12.87
C LYS A 134 -26.33 32.53 -12.44
N ARG A 135 -26.15 32.78 -11.15
CA ARG A 135 -24.81 32.87 -10.56
C ARG A 135 -24.30 31.44 -10.47
N GLU A 136 -23.29 31.12 -11.27
CA GLU A 136 -22.56 29.88 -11.10
C GLU A 136 -21.88 29.90 -9.71
N PRO A 137 -21.87 28.79 -8.97
CA PRO A 137 -21.22 28.76 -7.66
C PRO A 137 -19.72 28.97 -7.83
N THR A 138 -19.19 30.07 -7.28
CA THR A 138 -17.75 30.34 -7.29
C THR A 138 -17.00 29.20 -6.61
N ASP A 139 -15.97 28.65 -7.27
CA ASP A 139 -15.27 27.42 -6.83
C ASP A 139 -14.73 27.45 -5.39
N MET A 140 -14.51 28.63 -4.80
CA MET A 140 -14.13 28.76 -3.39
C MET A 140 -15.15 28.17 -2.41
N ALA A 141 -16.43 28.10 -2.77
CA ALA A 141 -17.46 27.48 -1.91
C ALA A 141 -17.30 25.96 -1.75
N TRP A 142 -16.68 25.29 -2.73
CA TRP A 142 -16.44 23.85 -2.66
C TRP A 142 -15.25 23.49 -1.76
N ALA A 143 -14.18 24.29 -1.76
CA ALA A 143 -13.03 24.07 -0.90
C ALA A 143 -13.41 24.15 0.60
N ASP A 144 -14.15 25.18 0.98
CA ASP A 144 -14.63 25.41 2.35
C ASP A 144 -15.64 24.33 2.79
N LEU A 145 -16.47 23.82 1.88
CA LEU A 145 -17.36 22.66 2.15
C LEU A 145 -16.57 21.35 2.35
N VAL A 146 -15.51 21.13 1.56
CA VAL A 146 -14.64 19.94 1.69
C VAL A 146 -13.84 19.98 2.99
N GLU A 147 -13.33 21.15 3.40
CA GLU A 147 -12.62 21.30 4.68
C GLU A 147 -13.56 21.04 5.87
N LYS A 148 -14.76 21.64 5.88
CA LYS A 148 -15.81 21.37 6.89
C LYS A 148 -16.26 19.91 6.93
N MET A 149 -16.32 19.23 5.78
CA MET A 149 -16.68 17.81 5.72
C MET A 149 -15.53 16.90 6.21
N CYS A 150 -14.28 17.27 5.95
CA CYS A 150 -13.11 16.60 6.54
C CYS A 150 -13.07 16.76 8.06
N ASP A 151 -13.29 17.97 8.58
CA ASP A 151 -13.34 18.23 10.02
C ASP A 151 -14.48 17.47 10.70
N PHE A 152 -15.67 17.40 10.08
CA PHE A 152 -16.77 16.58 10.56
C PHE A 152 -16.42 15.07 10.59
N LEU A 153 -15.77 14.55 9.55
CA LEU A 153 -15.35 13.15 9.48
C LEU A 153 -14.27 12.83 10.52
N ILE A 154 -13.26 13.69 10.68
CA ILE A 154 -12.23 13.57 11.71
C ILE A 154 -12.89 13.61 13.10
N HIS A 155 -13.75 14.60 13.36
CA HIS A 155 -14.50 14.69 14.61
C HIS A 155 -15.32 13.42 14.90
N LYS A 156 -16.01 12.84 13.90
CA LYS A 156 -16.79 11.61 14.08
C LYS A 156 -15.94 10.35 14.27
N LEU A 157 -14.73 10.30 13.70
CA LEU A 157 -13.79 9.20 13.87
C LEU A 157 -12.99 9.29 15.19
N GLU A 158 -12.74 10.50 15.69
CA GLU A 158 -11.99 10.75 16.94
C GLU A 158 -12.90 10.88 18.18
N SER A 159 -14.16 11.32 18.01
CA SER A 159 -15.16 11.22 19.07
C SER A 159 -15.34 9.75 19.42
N LYS A 160 -15.15 9.39 20.70
CA LYS A 160 -15.48 8.04 21.19
C LYS A 160 -16.89 7.71 20.68
N PRO A 161 -17.11 6.55 20.03
CA PRO A 161 -18.44 6.19 19.55
C PRO A 161 -19.38 6.29 20.74
N THR A 162 -20.35 7.20 20.64
CA THR A 162 -21.28 7.47 21.73
C THR A 162 -21.95 6.17 22.11
N THR A 163 -22.00 5.83 23.40
CA THR A 163 -22.60 4.62 23.95
C THR A 163 -24.12 4.55 23.81
N HIS A 164 -24.69 5.37 22.91
CA HIS A 164 -26.07 5.32 22.50
C HIS A 164 -26.32 4.00 21.77
N VAL A 165 -27.07 3.12 22.45
CA VAL A 165 -27.65 1.93 21.87
C VAL A 165 -28.48 2.34 20.66
N ILE A 166 -28.13 1.87 19.47
CA ILE A 166 -28.90 2.14 18.25
C ILE A 166 -30.28 1.49 18.45
N PRO A 167 -31.39 2.23 18.33
CA PRO A 167 -32.73 1.68 18.54
C PRO A 167 -33.02 0.49 17.60
N PRO A 168 -33.81 -0.51 18.06
CA PRO A 168 -33.89 -1.80 17.40
C PRO A 168 -34.38 -1.76 15.95
N ALA A 169 -35.35 -0.91 15.59
CA ALA A 169 -35.85 -0.85 14.22
C ALA A 169 -34.87 -0.15 13.27
N ILE A 170 -34.12 0.86 13.73
CA ILE A 170 -32.98 1.44 12.97
C ILE A 170 -31.85 0.41 12.82
N ALA A 171 -31.48 -0.30 13.90
CA ALA A 171 -30.44 -1.31 13.87
C ALA A 171 -30.77 -2.46 12.89
N ALA A 172 -32.03 -2.88 12.83
CA ALA A 172 -32.51 -3.86 11.85
C ALA A 172 -32.31 -3.38 10.41
N LYS A 173 -32.61 -2.12 10.10
CA LYS A 173 -32.44 -1.55 8.76
C LYS A 173 -30.96 -1.55 8.31
N PHE A 174 -30.03 -1.21 9.19
CA PHE A 174 -28.60 -1.30 8.89
C PHE A 174 -28.12 -2.76 8.75
N ARG A 175 -28.62 -3.69 9.58
CA ARG A 175 -28.27 -5.12 9.51
C ARG A 175 -28.62 -5.75 8.16
N TYR A 176 -29.70 -5.30 7.53
CA TYR A 176 -30.13 -5.76 6.19
C TYR A 176 -29.67 -4.86 5.03
N LEU A 177 -28.79 -3.86 5.29
CA LEU A 177 -28.27 -2.91 4.30
C LEU A 177 -29.37 -2.21 3.48
N ASP A 178 -30.48 -1.85 4.12
CA ASP A 178 -31.65 -1.29 3.46
C ASP A 178 -31.36 0.10 2.86
N ARG A 179 -31.19 0.15 1.53
CA ARG A 179 -30.94 1.38 0.76
C ARG A 179 -32.15 2.32 0.70
N GLU A 180 -33.34 1.83 1.03
CA GLU A 180 -34.60 2.56 0.98
C GLU A 180 -35.04 3.09 2.36
N PHE A 181 -34.15 3.06 3.36
CA PHE A 181 -34.38 3.52 4.74
C PHE A 181 -35.22 4.81 4.81
N PHE A 182 -34.70 5.91 4.24
CA PHE A 182 -35.38 7.21 4.21
C PHE A 182 -36.57 7.26 3.24
N ARG A 183 -36.60 6.43 2.18
CA ARG A 183 -37.73 6.39 1.24
C ARG A 183 -39.00 5.81 1.85
N THR A 184 -38.87 5.00 2.90
CA THR A 184 -40.02 4.47 3.65
C THR A 184 -40.60 5.45 4.68
N PHE A 185 -40.03 6.66 4.83
CA PHE A 185 -40.57 7.66 5.74
C PHE A 185 -41.88 8.26 5.18
N THR A 186 -42.86 8.49 6.06
CA THR A 186 -44.16 9.08 5.70
C THR A 186 -44.49 10.28 6.57
N ARG A 187 -45.25 11.22 5.99
CA ARG A 187 -45.81 12.37 6.71
C ARG A 187 -47.11 12.03 7.45
N ASN A 188 -47.72 10.87 7.15
CA ASN A 188 -48.95 10.44 7.84
C ASN A 188 -48.61 9.77 9.18
N LYS A 189 -48.88 10.48 10.29
CA LYS A 189 -48.62 10.01 11.67
C LYS A 189 -49.22 8.64 12.01
N TRP A 190 -50.31 8.24 11.34
CA TRP A 190 -50.97 6.94 11.53
C TRP A 190 -50.24 5.78 10.85
N LEU A 191 -49.39 6.06 9.86
CA LEU A 191 -48.65 5.07 9.07
C LEU A 191 -47.13 5.14 9.29
N THR A 192 -46.65 5.98 10.21
CA THR A 192 -45.22 6.16 10.53
C THR A 192 -44.57 4.83 10.94
N PRO A 193 -43.58 4.30 10.16
CA PRO A 193 -42.87 3.08 10.51
C PRO A 193 -42.10 3.21 11.83
N ALA A 194 -41.85 2.09 12.50
CA ALA A 194 -41.13 2.06 13.78
C ALA A 194 -39.75 2.75 13.71
N HIS A 195 -38.96 2.50 12.66
CA HIS A 195 -37.64 3.09 12.49
C HIS A 195 -37.67 4.60 12.21
N GLN A 196 -38.78 5.14 11.71
CA GLN A 196 -38.97 6.59 11.59
C GLN A 196 -39.30 7.20 12.96
N LYS A 197 -40.14 6.56 13.78
CA LYS A 197 -40.43 7.03 15.15
C LYS A 197 -39.17 7.09 16.01
N GLU A 198 -38.35 6.04 15.97
CA GLU A 198 -37.05 5.98 16.66
C GLU A 198 -36.07 7.04 16.14
N PHE A 199 -36.11 7.36 14.83
CA PHE A 199 -35.26 8.40 14.24
C PHE A 199 -35.69 9.80 14.70
N ASP A 200 -36.99 10.09 14.64
CA ASP A 200 -37.56 11.37 15.09
C ASP A 200 -37.32 11.58 16.59
N GLU A 201 -37.35 10.52 17.41
CA GLU A 201 -37.01 10.57 18.84
C GLU A 201 -35.55 10.96 19.09
N ILE A 202 -34.58 10.29 18.43
CA ILE A 202 -33.15 10.67 18.50
C ILE A 202 -32.93 12.10 18.02
N PHE A 203 -33.59 12.49 16.93
CA PHE A 203 -33.44 13.81 16.33
C PHE A 203 -33.90 14.90 17.31
N ASN A 204 -35.10 14.76 17.86
CA ASN A 204 -35.66 15.68 18.86
C ASN A 204 -34.82 15.73 20.15
N LEU A 205 -34.31 14.59 20.63
CA LEU A 205 -33.39 14.53 21.77
C LEU A 205 -32.11 15.34 21.51
N THR A 206 -31.57 15.24 20.30
CA THR A 206 -30.36 15.97 19.88
C THR A 206 -30.63 17.47 19.74
N GLU A 207 -31.75 17.84 19.13
CA GLU A 207 -32.15 19.25 18.96
C GLU A 207 -32.38 19.93 20.32
N ASN A 208 -33.04 19.25 21.26
CA ASN A 208 -33.25 19.74 22.62
C ASN A 208 -31.94 19.85 23.40
N ARG A 209 -31.00 18.91 23.21
CA ARG A 209 -29.66 18.98 23.81
C ARG A 209 -28.85 20.17 23.29
N ASN A 210 -28.97 20.50 22.00
CA ASN A 210 -28.31 21.67 21.42
C ASN A 210 -28.92 22.97 22.00
N LYS A 211 -30.25 23.09 22.04
CA LYS A 211 -30.93 24.25 22.68
C LYS A 211 -30.60 24.42 24.16
N LEU A 212 -30.32 23.32 24.88
CA LEU A 212 -29.84 23.37 26.26
C LEU A 212 -28.37 23.83 26.32
N HIS A 213 -27.55 23.43 25.34
CA HIS A 213 -26.16 23.88 25.22
C HIS A 213 -26.07 25.38 24.93
N ASP A 214 -26.91 25.90 24.02
CA ASP A 214 -26.99 27.33 23.71
C ASP A 214 -27.37 28.14 24.97
N LYS A 215 -28.39 27.69 25.73
CA LYS A 215 -28.79 28.32 26.99
C LYS A 215 -27.71 28.29 28.08
N LEU A 216 -26.97 27.20 28.19
CA LEU A 216 -25.85 27.09 29.13
C LEU A 216 -24.70 28.02 28.73
N GLN A 217 -24.52 28.26 27.43
CA GLN A 217 -23.52 29.19 26.91
C GLN A 217 -23.89 30.65 27.22
N ASP A 218 -25.17 31.01 27.14
CA ASP A 218 -25.68 32.32 27.58
C ASP A 218 -25.52 32.55 29.11
N GLU A 219 -25.66 31.51 29.94
CA GLU A 219 -25.42 31.59 31.39
C GLU A 219 -23.92 31.61 31.76
N GLU A 220 -23.07 30.92 31.00
CA GLU A 220 -21.61 30.91 31.20
C GLU A 220 -20.99 32.26 30.81
N GLU A 221 -21.53 32.97 29.81
CA GLU A 221 -21.10 34.32 29.42
C GLU A 221 -21.38 35.36 30.53
N ALA A 222 -22.41 35.16 31.36
CA ALA A 222 -22.72 36.01 32.52
C ALA A 222 -21.80 35.75 33.74
N ALA A 223 -21.11 34.62 33.79
CA ALA A 223 -20.13 34.26 34.84
C ALA A 223 -18.66 34.46 34.40
N GLY A 224 -18.43 34.77 33.12
CA GLY A 224 -17.11 34.76 32.46
C GLY A 224 -16.13 35.88 32.82
N ASP A 225 -16.25 36.53 33.98
CA ASP A 225 -15.32 37.59 34.39
C ASP A 225 -14.02 37.02 34.98
N SER A 226 -12.88 37.48 34.47
CA SER A 226 -11.49 37.26 34.95
C SER A 226 -10.67 36.00 34.57
N LEU A 227 -11.04 35.23 33.53
CA LEU A 227 -10.03 34.36 32.88
C LEU A 227 -8.91 35.23 32.28
N LYS A 228 -7.66 34.87 32.58
CA LYS A 228 -6.50 35.69 32.16
C LYS A 228 -6.13 35.42 30.70
N ARG A 229 -5.70 36.46 29.98
CA ARG A 229 -5.09 36.29 28.66
C ARG A 229 -3.86 35.38 28.76
N LEU A 230 -3.71 34.45 27.82
CA LEU A 230 -2.56 33.54 27.72
C LEU A 230 -1.23 34.33 27.62
N PRO A 231 -0.21 34.06 28.46
CA PRO A 231 1.09 34.71 28.38
C PRO A 231 1.85 34.39 27.08
N GLU A 232 2.70 35.31 26.61
CA GLU A 232 3.52 35.08 25.41
C GLU A 232 4.69 34.13 25.67
N ASP A 233 5.28 34.14 26.87
CA ASP A 233 6.30 33.17 27.28
C ASP A 233 5.63 31.97 28.01
N PRO A 234 5.80 30.72 27.52
CA PRO A 234 5.31 29.55 28.24
C PRO A 234 5.92 29.35 29.65
N ALA A 235 7.01 30.03 30.00
CA ALA A 235 7.56 30.02 31.35
C ALA A 235 6.68 30.75 32.39
N GLU A 236 5.79 31.64 31.95
CA GLU A 236 4.84 32.38 32.80
C GLU A 236 3.52 31.61 33.06
N LEU A 237 3.38 30.41 32.50
CA LEU A 237 2.24 29.55 32.76
C LEU A 237 2.18 29.12 34.24
N LYS A 238 1.01 29.31 34.84
CA LYS A 238 0.70 28.86 36.19
C LYS A 238 0.56 27.34 36.27
N TYR A 239 0.64 26.84 37.51
CA TYR A 239 0.49 25.41 37.84
C TYR A 239 1.54 24.56 37.10
N ASP A 240 1.27 23.27 36.92
CA ASP A 240 2.19 22.35 36.23
C ASP A 240 2.19 22.51 34.70
N LEU A 241 1.40 23.43 34.14
CA LEU A 241 1.29 23.65 32.70
C LEU A 241 2.61 24.12 32.07
N GLY A 242 3.42 24.91 32.80
CA GLY A 242 4.76 25.31 32.38
C GLY A 242 5.73 24.13 32.16
N LYS A 243 5.45 22.93 32.68
CA LYS A 243 6.25 21.71 32.42
C LYS A 243 5.91 21.05 31.07
N LEU A 244 4.77 21.37 30.47
CA LEU A 244 4.31 20.82 29.19
C LEU A 244 4.88 21.58 27.99
N PHE A 245 5.30 22.83 28.21
CA PHE A 245 5.76 23.76 27.17
C PHE A 245 7.22 24.21 27.40
N PRO A 246 7.93 24.70 26.37
CA PRO A 246 7.57 24.58 24.97
C PRO A 246 7.65 23.13 24.47
N VAL A 247 6.77 22.75 23.54
CA VAL A 247 6.73 21.39 22.98
C VAL A 247 7.97 21.17 22.11
N LYS A 248 8.92 20.36 22.61
CA LYS A 248 10.18 20.03 21.92
C LYS A 248 10.03 18.88 20.93
N ASP A 249 9.22 17.87 21.27
CA ASP A 249 9.11 16.64 20.48
C ASP A 249 7.95 16.66 19.49
N ARG A 250 8.22 16.40 18.21
CA ARG A 250 7.16 16.21 17.19
C ARG A 250 6.18 15.07 17.53
N LYS A 251 6.58 14.10 18.36
CA LYS A 251 5.69 13.04 18.86
C LYS A 251 4.61 13.59 19.81
N LYS A 252 4.99 14.56 20.67
CA LYS A 252 4.09 15.22 21.63
C LYS A 252 3.09 16.17 20.97
N LEU A 253 3.27 16.52 19.69
CA LEU A 253 2.27 17.28 18.93
C LEU A 253 0.89 16.60 18.91
N LYS A 254 0.82 15.27 18.99
CA LYS A 254 -0.46 14.54 19.16
C LYS A 254 -1.19 14.87 20.46
N GLU A 255 -0.46 15.28 21.49
CA GLU A 255 -1.02 15.65 22.80
C GLU A 255 -1.40 17.13 22.88
N VAL A 256 -1.07 17.95 21.87
CA VAL A 256 -1.34 19.40 21.89
C VAL A 256 -2.84 19.71 22.01
N ILE A 257 -3.73 18.84 21.50
CA ILE A 257 -5.18 18.98 21.71
C ILE A 257 -5.54 18.85 23.20
N ARG A 258 -4.93 17.90 23.92
CA ARG A 258 -5.10 17.74 25.36
C ARG A 258 -4.49 18.93 26.13
N MET A 259 -3.28 19.33 25.76
CA MET A 259 -2.59 20.48 26.37
C MET A 259 -3.37 21.79 26.17
N LYS A 260 -4.01 22.00 25.00
CA LYS A 260 -4.91 23.12 24.73
C LYS A 260 -6.13 23.11 25.64
N ARG A 261 -6.77 21.95 25.86
CA ARG A 261 -7.91 21.86 26.80
C ARG A 261 -7.49 22.28 28.22
N SER A 262 -6.36 21.79 28.70
CA SER A 262 -5.81 22.19 30.01
C SER A 262 -5.33 23.64 30.07
N LEU A 263 -5.05 24.32 28.95
CA LEU A 263 -4.83 25.76 28.92
C LEU A 263 -6.16 26.53 28.99
N ALA A 264 -7.22 26.05 28.31
CA ALA A 264 -8.53 26.70 28.27
C ALA A 264 -9.22 26.76 29.63
N GLU A 265 -8.89 25.83 30.54
CA GLU A 265 -9.34 25.83 31.93
C GLU A 265 -8.87 27.06 32.76
N TYR A 266 -7.80 27.75 32.32
CA TYR A 266 -7.19 28.85 33.07
C TYR A 266 -6.92 30.14 32.26
N TYR A 267 -6.95 30.04 30.93
CA TYR A 267 -6.53 31.12 30.04
C TYR A 267 -7.44 31.29 28.84
N THR A 268 -7.70 32.55 28.46
CA THR A 268 -8.30 32.93 27.20
C THR A 268 -7.22 33.30 26.17
N TRP A 269 -7.39 32.85 24.93
CA TRP A 269 -6.60 33.31 23.78
C TRP A 269 -7.42 33.20 22.50
N GLU A 270 -7.11 34.07 21.54
CA GLU A 270 -7.76 34.09 20.24
C GLU A 270 -6.88 33.35 19.22
N GLY A 271 -7.48 32.41 18.48
CA GLY A 271 -6.82 31.73 17.36
C GLY A 271 -5.79 30.67 17.75
N LYS A 272 -4.56 30.81 17.23
CA LYS A 272 -3.49 29.79 17.33
C LYS A 272 -2.60 30.07 18.55
N LEU A 273 -2.07 29.00 19.16
CA LEU A 273 -1.06 29.13 20.22
C LEU A 273 0.19 29.85 19.67
N PRO A 274 0.82 30.76 20.44
CA PRO A 274 2.04 31.45 20.01
C PRO A 274 3.18 30.49 19.67
N GLU A 275 4.03 30.86 18.70
CA GLU A 275 5.14 30.00 18.25
C GLU A 275 6.17 29.71 19.35
N THR A 276 6.29 30.59 20.35
CA THR A 276 7.09 30.41 21.57
C THR A 276 6.75 29.12 22.34
N TYR A 277 5.52 28.63 22.24
CA TYR A 277 5.05 27.37 22.85
C TYR A 277 5.57 26.12 22.09
N PHE A 278 6.26 26.28 20.96
CA PHE A 278 6.73 25.18 20.10
C PHE A 278 8.23 25.31 19.80
N LYS A 279 9.06 24.62 20.58
CA LYS A 279 10.52 24.54 20.33
C LYS A 279 10.87 23.26 19.56
N LEU A 280 10.18 23.06 18.43
CA LEU A 280 10.33 21.87 17.59
C LEU A 280 11.69 21.87 16.88
N PRO A 281 12.30 20.69 16.63
CA PRO A 281 13.45 20.59 15.74
C PRO A 281 13.05 20.99 14.31
N GLU A 282 14.03 21.49 13.56
CA GLU A 282 13.89 21.94 12.18
C GLU A 282 13.12 20.96 11.28
N LYS A 283 12.45 21.50 10.26
CA LYS A 283 11.70 20.69 9.31
C LYS A 283 12.67 19.95 8.39
N LYS A 284 12.84 18.65 8.67
CA LYS A 284 13.49 17.68 7.79
C LYS A 284 13.10 17.92 6.34
N LEU A 285 14.10 17.94 5.47
CA LEU A 285 13.93 18.19 4.05
C LEU A 285 13.13 17.04 3.42
N PRO A 286 12.31 17.28 2.38
CA PRO A 286 11.77 16.17 1.59
C PRO A 286 12.95 15.37 1.02
N LEU A 287 12.84 14.03 0.98
CA LEU A 287 13.81 13.23 0.26
C LEU A 287 13.78 13.63 -1.23
N PRO A 288 14.93 13.94 -1.85
CA PRO A 288 14.98 14.25 -3.28
C PRO A 288 14.48 13.09 -4.14
N THR A 289 14.13 13.39 -5.40
CA THR A 289 13.73 12.35 -6.37
C THR A 289 14.94 11.54 -6.83
N THR A 290 16.11 12.19 -6.94
CA THR A 290 17.36 11.59 -7.42
C THR A 290 18.39 11.46 -6.28
N PRO A 291 19.18 10.38 -6.22
CA PRO A 291 20.22 10.24 -5.18
C PRO A 291 21.35 11.27 -5.30
N GLN A 292 21.55 11.87 -6.49
CA GLN A 292 22.54 12.91 -6.75
C GLN A 292 22.26 14.21 -5.96
N ASP A 293 20.99 14.49 -5.67
CA ASP A 293 20.57 15.71 -4.95
C ASP A 293 20.63 15.57 -3.41
N LEU A 294 21.05 14.41 -2.90
CA LEU A 294 21.28 14.21 -1.46
C LEU A 294 22.42 15.08 -0.92
N SER A 295 22.51 15.20 0.41
CA SER A 295 23.72 15.65 1.09
C SER A 295 24.92 14.77 0.72
N SER A 296 26.10 15.36 0.59
CA SER A 296 27.36 14.67 0.21
C SER A 296 27.58 13.39 1.01
N ARG A 297 27.28 13.43 2.32
CA ARG A 297 27.32 12.27 3.25
C ARG A 297 26.57 11.03 2.75
N PHE A 298 25.51 11.20 1.98
CA PHE A 298 24.70 10.09 1.47
C PHE A 298 24.98 9.76 -0.01
N ARG A 299 25.45 10.71 -0.82
CA ARG A 299 25.72 10.51 -2.25
C ARG A 299 26.61 9.28 -2.51
N GLU A 300 27.62 9.06 -1.67
CA GLU A 300 28.56 7.93 -1.77
C GLU A 300 27.91 6.55 -1.55
N PHE A 301 26.74 6.48 -0.91
CA PHE A 301 26.03 5.22 -0.64
C PHE A 301 24.99 4.85 -1.72
N PHE A 302 24.75 5.72 -2.70
CA PHE A 302 23.66 5.55 -3.66
C PHE A 302 24.13 5.67 -5.13
N PRO A 303 23.55 4.90 -6.07
CA PRO A 303 22.49 3.89 -5.86
C PRO A 303 23.02 2.64 -5.13
N ILE A 304 22.23 2.11 -4.20
CA ILE A 304 22.65 1.02 -3.31
C ILE A 304 22.38 -0.36 -3.94
N ASP A 305 23.37 -1.26 -3.89
CA ASP A 305 23.17 -2.69 -4.15
C ASP A 305 22.95 -3.42 -2.81
N LEU A 306 21.68 -3.72 -2.50
CA LEU A 306 21.31 -4.41 -1.26
C LEU A 306 21.92 -5.82 -1.12
N ALA A 307 22.46 -6.40 -2.20
CA ALA A 307 23.15 -7.70 -2.15
C ALA A 307 24.65 -7.58 -1.83
N LYS A 308 25.24 -6.37 -1.95
CA LYS A 308 26.66 -6.10 -1.66
C LYS A 308 26.88 -5.17 -0.47
N SER A 309 25.86 -4.41 -0.09
CA SER A 309 25.95 -3.54 1.07
C SER A 309 25.91 -4.37 2.36
N GLU A 310 26.85 -4.10 3.26
CA GLU A 310 26.83 -4.62 4.63
C GLU A 310 25.65 -4.07 5.45
N LYS A 311 25.03 -2.97 4.99
CA LYS A 311 23.92 -2.29 5.68
C LYS A 311 22.58 -2.89 5.28
N SER A 312 21.79 -3.23 6.28
CA SER A 312 20.39 -3.60 6.08
C SER A 312 19.57 -2.43 5.54
N MET A 313 18.51 -2.75 4.80
CA MET A 313 17.56 -1.76 4.30
C MET A 313 16.97 -0.86 5.40
N ARG A 314 16.84 -1.39 6.62
CA ARG A 314 16.35 -0.64 7.80
C ARG A 314 17.34 0.44 8.24
N GLU A 315 18.63 0.13 8.30
CA GLU A 315 19.68 1.08 8.68
C GLU A 315 19.83 2.20 7.66
N VAL A 316 19.67 1.89 6.37
CA VAL A 316 19.67 2.88 5.28
C VAL A 316 18.47 3.83 5.40
N VAL A 317 17.28 3.29 5.70
CA VAL A 317 16.08 4.09 5.99
C VAL A 317 16.28 4.97 7.23
N ASP A 318 16.81 4.42 8.32
CA ASP A 318 17.04 5.17 9.57
C ASP A 318 18.17 6.19 9.45
N MET A 319 19.16 5.96 8.58
CA MET A 319 20.17 6.95 8.16
C MET A 319 19.50 8.13 7.44
N LEU A 320 18.77 7.88 6.34
CA LEU A 320 18.10 8.92 5.57
C LEU A 320 17.07 9.68 6.43
N ARG A 321 16.34 8.98 7.30
CA ARG A 321 15.33 9.57 8.20
C ARG A 321 15.90 10.49 9.27
N LYS A 322 17.22 10.59 9.46
CA LYS A 322 17.79 11.63 10.35
C LYS A 322 17.53 13.01 9.77
N ASP A 323 17.88 13.19 8.50
CA ASP A 323 17.96 14.50 7.84
C ASP A 323 16.76 14.74 6.89
N TYR A 324 16.16 13.66 6.37
CA TYR A 324 15.05 13.71 5.40
C TYR A 324 13.72 13.17 5.94
N TYR A 325 12.63 13.61 5.30
CA TYR A 325 11.28 13.09 5.46
C TYR A 325 10.79 12.45 4.15
N PHE A 326 10.32 11.21 4.25
CA PHE A 326 9.74 10.44 3.13
C PHE A 326 8.87 9.30 3.65
N LYS A 327 7.90 8.90 2.81
CA LYS A 327 7.04 7.73 3.04
C LYS A 327 7.60 6.46 2.38
N VAL A 328 8.15 6.61 1.18
CA VAL A 328 8.74 5.56 0.34
C VAL A 328 10.05 6.12 -0.24
N ILE A 329 11.05 5.28 -0.48
CA ILE A 329 12.30 5.65 -1.15
C ILE A 329 12.12 5.41 -2.67
N PRO A 330 12.44 6.37 -3.55
CA PRO A 330 12.34 6.18 -5.00
C PRO A 330 13.18 5.01 -5.52
N ASN A 331 12.74 4.35 -6.60
CA ASN A 331 13.44 3.19 -7.17
C ASN A 331 14.85 3.51 -7.64
N ASP A 332 15.14 4.77 -7.99
CA ASP A 332 16.44 5.24 -8.49
C ASP A 332 17.52 5.28 -7.41
N TYR A 333 17.15 5.13 -6.13
CA TYR A 333 18.08 4.94 -5.02
C TYR A 333 18.64 3.50 -5.00
N PHE A 334 18.09 2.56 -5.76
CA PHE A 334 18.54 1.17 -5.79
C PHE A 334 19.14 0.83 -7.14
N ILE A 335 20.17 -0.04 -7.14
CA ILE A 335 20.69 -0.57 -8.41
C ILE A 335 19.65 -1.51 -9.02
N GLN A 336 18.96 -1.02 -10.05
CA GLN A 336 17.97 -1.79 -10.81
C GLN A 336 18.68 -2.86 -11.64
N LYS A 337 18.70 -4.10 -11.13
CA LYS A 337 19.26 -5.26 -11.83
C LYS A 337 18.43 -5.57 -13.07
N ARG A 338 19.07 -5.58 -14.25
CA ARG A 338 18.42 -5.93 -15.53
C ARG A 338 17.85 -7.35 -15.46
N ARG A 339 16.72 -7.64 -16.12
CA ARG A 339 16.23 -9.02 -16.22
C ARG A 339 17.30 -9.91 -16.88
N LEU A 340 17.42 -11.16 -16.43
CA LEU A 340 18.30 -12.15 -17.07
C LEU A 340 17.91 -12.26 -18.57
N PRO A 341 18.84 -12.06 -19.52
CA PRO A 341 18.56 -12.19 -20.95
C PRO A 341 18.02 -13.58 -21.29
N ARG A 342 17.10 -13.67 -22.26
CA ARG A 342 16.58 -14.96 -22.73
C ARG A 342 17.68 -15.77 -23.43
N GLU A 343 18.37 -15.16 -24.38
CA GLU A 343 19.46 -15.79 -25.14
C GLU A 343 20.74 -15.91 -24.30
N PRO A 344 21.36 -17.10 -24.20
CA PRO A 344 22.59 -17.28 -23.43
C PRO A 344 23.77 -16.44 -23.92
N SER A 345 23.84 -16.13 -25.22
CA SER A 345 24.85 -15.27 -25.85
C SER A 345 24.86 -13.83 -25.33
N LYS A 346 23.74 -13.35 -24.77
CA LYS A 346 23.59 -11.99 -24.24
C LYS A 346 23.92 -11.89 -22.74
N ILE A 347 24.27 -13.00 -22.08
CA ILE A 347 24.56 -13.06 -20.64
C ILE A 347 26.03 -12.66 -20.39
N GLN A 348 26.24 -11.52 -19.73
CA GLN A 348 27.56 -10.91 -19.48
C GLN A 348 28.05 -11.21 -18.05
N ILE A 349 28.45 -12.45 -17.82
CA ILE A 349 29.10 -12.93 -16.59
C ILE A 349 30.61 -13.15 -16.83
N ASN A 350 31.39 -13.24 -15.75
CA ASN A 350 32.85 -13.33 -15.79
C ASN A 350 33.30 -14.79 -16.05
N THR A 351 32.54 -15.77 -15.55
CA THR A 351 32.78 -17.19 -15.82
C THR A 351 32.07 -17.63 -17.10
N THR A 352 32.79 -18.32 -18.00
CA THR A 352 32.17 -18.93 -19.19
C THR A 352 31.46 -20.23 -18.82
N TYR A 353 30.16 -20.32 -19.11
CA TYR A 353 29.36 -21.54 -18.92
C TYR A 353 28.98 -22.16 -20.27
N VAL A 354 28.84 -23.48 -20.29
CA VAL A 354 28.21 -24.22 -21.40
C VAL A 354 26.71 -24.26 -21.15
N TYR A 355 25.91 -23.91 -22.16
CA TYR A 355 24.45 -23.86 -22.08
C TYR A 355 23.81 -24.94 -22.96
N PRO A 356 22.70 -25.57 -22.52
CA PRO A 356 22.05 -25.39 -21.21
C PRO A 356 22.89 -25.99 -20.07
N ILE A 357 22.84 -25.40 -18.88
CA ILE A 357 23.58 -25.89 -17.71
C ILE A 357 22.88 -27.14 -17.15
N GLU A 358 23.58 -28.28 -17.21
CA GLU A 358 23.12 -29.58 -16.70
C GLU A 358 23.70 -29.95 -15.32
N ASP A 359 24.90 -29.45 -14.99
CA ASP A 359 25.56 -29.73 -13.71
C ASP A 359 24.99 -28.85 -12.58
N PRO A 360 24.44 -29.42 -11.49
CA PRO A 360 23.89 -28.65 -10.38
C PRO A 360 24.94 -27.77 -9.67
N ILE A 361 26.22 -28.16 -9.67
CA ILE A 361 27.29 -27.36 -9.04
C ILE A 361 27.57 -26.11 -9.87
N GLN A 362 27.67 -26.25 -11.19
CA GLN A 362 27.75 -25.10 -12.11
C GLN A 362 26.50 -24.22 -12.06
N ALA A 363 25.31 -24.82 -11.94
CA ALA A 363 24.06 -24.06 -11.85
C ALA A 363 23.99 -23.17 -10.60
N LYS A 364 24.45 -23.66 -9.44
CA LYS A 364 24.56 -22.85 -8.21
C LYS A 364 25.55 -21.69 -8.39
N LYS A 365 26.76 -21.96 -8.89
CA LYS A 365 27.77 -20.91 -9.20
C LYS A 365 27.26 -19.87 -10.20
N PHE A 366 26.56 -20.32 -11.24
CA PHE A 366 25.94 -19.43 -12.23
C PHE A 366 24.91 -18.50 -11.58
N ILE A 367 24.08 -18.98 -10.66
CA ILE A 367 23.09 -18.15 -9.96
C ILE A 367 23.74 -17.19 -8.98
N GLU A 368 24.73 -17.65 -8.21
CA GLU A 368 25.53 -16.78 -7.33
C GLU A 368 26.08 -15.60 -8.13
N GLU A 369 26.76 -15.87 -9.24
CA GLU A 369 27.36 -14.85 -10.11
C GLU A 369 26.32 -14.00 -10.85
N ALA A 370 25.31 -14.61 -11.47
CA ALA A 370 24.29 -13.90 -12.23
C ALA A 370 23.40 -13.04 -11.33
N SER A 371 23.13 -13.44 -10.08
CA SER A 371 22.31 -12.65 -9.14
C SER A 371 22.96 -11.33 -8.71
N LEU A 372 24.28 -11.18 -8.89
CA LEU A 372 25.00 -9.93 -8.66
C LEU A 372 24.75 -8.88 -9.75
N LYS A 373 24.40 -9.31 -10.97
CA LYS A 373 24.21 -8.45 -12.16
C LYS A 373 22.75 -8.39 -12.64
N TYR A 374 22.01 -9.47 -12.48
CA TYR A 374 20.70 -9.69 -13.08
C TYR A 374 19.60 -9.98 -12.05
N ASN A 375 18.39 -9.56 -12.38
CA ASN A 375 17.18 -10.01 -11.72
C ASN A 375 16.76 -11.35 -12.33
N ILE A 376 16.94 -12.43 -11.56
CA ILE A 376 16.63 -13.80 -11.98
C ILE A 376 15.16 -14.11 -11.67
N VAL A 377 14.38 -14.31 -12.72
CA VAL A 377 12.99 -14.80 -12.59
C VAL A 377 13.03 -16.33 -12.59
N TYR A 378 12.41 -16.93 -11.57
CA TYR A 378 12.25 -18.39 -11.48
C TYR A 378 10.87 -18.82 -12.01
N PRO A 379 10.78 -19.94 -12.73
CA PRO A 379 11.86 -20.85 -13.13
C PRO A 379 12.73 -20.25 -14.24
N ILE A 380 14.03 -20.58 -14.23
CA ILE A 380 14.98 -20.15 -15.27
C ILE A 380 14.66 -20.92 -16.57
N LEU A 381 14.78 -20.25 -17.72
CA LEU A 381 14.49 -20.84 -19.03
C LEU A 381 15.38 -22.06 -19.31
N MET A 382 14.78 -23.11 -19.87
CA MET A 382 15.46 -24.40 -20.13
C MET A 382 16.69 -24.27 -21.04
N GLN A 383 16.70 -23.30 -21.96
CA GLN A 383 17.85 -23.01 -22.83
C GLN A 383 19.07 -22.45 -22.10
N ILE A 384 18.89 -21.95 -20.86
CA ILE A 384 19.97 -21.48 -19.98
C ILE A 384 20.30 -22.59 -18.97
N MET A 385 19.29 -23.25 -18.40
CA MET A 385 19.48 -24.17 -17.29
C MET A 385 18.45 -25.28 -17.32
N LEU A 386 18.92 -26.53 -17.45
CA LEU A 386 18.09 -27.73 -17.45
C LEU A 386 17.91 -28.30 -16.04
N VAL A 387 18.95 -28.19 -15.21
CA VAL A 387 18.94 -28.70 -13.83
C VAL A 387 18.19 -27.78 -12.87
N ASN A 388 17.51 -28.38 -11.90
CA ASN A 388 16.96 -27.63 -10.78
C ASN A 388 18.09 -27.10 -9.88
N SER A 389 18.30 -25.80 -9.91
CA SER A 389 19.30 -25.09 -9.11
C SER A 389 18.89 -24.78 -7.67
N THR A 390 17.61 -25.00 -7.33
CA THR A 390 17.10 -24.80 -5.97
C THR A 390 17.08 -26.12 -5.22
N ASP A 391 17.31 -26.08 -3.91
CA ASP A 391 17.23 -27.28 -3.05
C ASP A 391 15.79 -27.80 -2.83
N LYS A 392 14.82 -27.28 -3.58
CA LYS A 392 13.41 -27.71 -3.54
C LYS A 392 13.24 -29.00 -4.34
N PRO A 393 12.41 -29.96 -3.91
CA PRO A 393 12.04 -31.10 -4.74
C PRO A 393 11.34 -30.65 -6.02
N THR A 394 11.47 -31.44 -7.08
CA THR A 394 10.65 -31.29 -8.28
C THR A 394 9.18 -31.55 -7.95
N LEU A 395 8.26 -30.84 -8.63
CA LEU A 395 6.83 -31.05 -8.46
C LEU A 395 6.46 -32.48 -8.90
N PRO A 396 5.83 -33.31 -8.05
CA PRO A 396 5.33 -34.63 -8.45
C PRO A 396 4.27 -34.51 -9.55
N ILE A 397 4.22 -35.48 -10.46
CA ILE A 397 3.18 -35.55 -11.52
C ILE A 397 1.80 -35.83 -10.91
N ASP A 398 1.74 -36.71 -9.92
CA ASP A 398 0.50 -37.08 -9.22
C ASP A 398 0.19 -36.06 -8.10
N PRO A 399 -0.97 -35.37 -8.15
CA PRO A 399 -1.31 -34.31 -7.19
C PRO A 399 -1.44 -34.85 -5.76
N ASN A 400 -1.79 -36.12 -5.57
CA ASN A 400 -1.94 -36.74 -4.25
C ASN A 400 -0.60 -36.90 -3.50
N LYS A 401 0.53 -36.73 -4.20
CA LYS A 401 1.87 -36.74 -3.58
C LYS A 401 2.28 -35.37 -3.02
N VAL A 402 1.54 -34.31 -3.32
CA VAL A 402 1.75 -32.97 -2.73
C VAL A 402 1.12 -32.91 -1.34
N LYS A 403 1.88 -33.33 -0.33
CA LYS A 403 1.39 -33.39 1.07
C LYS A 403 1.50 -32.07 1.83
N GLU A 404 2.38 -31.17 1.41
CA GLU A 404 2.68 -29.93 2.15
C GLU A 404 1.73 -28.77 1.85
N VAL A 405 0.87 -28.93 0.84
CA VAL A 405 0.00 -27.87 0.33
C VAL A 405 -1.40 -28.46 0.10
N ASN A 406 -2.42 -27.88 0.74
CA ASN A 406 -3.81 -28.23 0.51
C ASN A 406 -4.25 -27.74 -0.87
N LEU A 407 -4.04 -28.55 -1.90
CA LEU A 407 -4.43 -28.25 -3.27
C LEU A 407 -5.88 -28.64 -3.53
N THR A 408 -6.66 -27.72 -4.10
CA THR A 408 -7.92 -28.07 -4.76
C THR A 408 -7.62 -28.41 -6.21
N VAL A 409 -7.70 -29.70 -6.56
CA VAL A 409 -7.52 -30.21 -7.93
C VAL A 409 -8.84 -30.86 -8.36
N PRO A 410 -9.36 -30.59 -9.57
CA PRO A 410 -8.77 -29.75 -10.61
C PRO A 410 -8.84 -28.25 -10.31
N ILE A 411 -7.88 -27.50 -10.83
CA ILE A 411 -7.84 -26.04 -10.80
C ILE A 411 -8.83 -25.53 -11.86
N MET A 412 -9.94 -24.93 -11.42
CA MET A 412 -11.05 -24.54 -12.32
C MET A 412 -11.02 -23.07 -12.76
N THR A 413 -10.22 -22.22 -12.12
CA THR A 413 -10.17 -20.77 -12.40
C THR A 413 -8.74 -20.24 -12.52
N VAL A 414 -8.55 -19.19 -13.33
CA VAL A 414 -7.25 -18.51 -13.48
C VAL A 414 -6.75 -17.93 -12.15
N LYS A 415 -7.65 -17.43 -11.29
CA LYS A 415 -7.30 -16.94 -9.96
C LYS A 415 -6.72 -18.06 -9.08
N GLN A 416 -7.40 -19.21 -9.01
CA GLN A 416 -6.88 -20.39 -8.31
C GLN A 416 -5.53 -20.81 -8.90
N LEU A 417 -5.35 -20.81 -10.24
CA LEU A 417 -4.08 -21.16 -10.85
C LEU A 417 -2.94 -20.27 -10.38
N VAL A 418 -3.11 -18.95 -10.35
CA VAL A 418 -2.08 -18.01 -9.87
C VAL A 418 -1.77 -18.20 -8.38
N GLU A 419 -2.79 -18.39 -7.55
CA GLU A 419 -2.63 -18.64 -6.11
C GLU A 419 -1.94 -19.99 -5.84
N THR A 420 -2.35 -21.06 -6.54
CA THR A 420 -1.74 -22.39 -6.49
C THR A 420 -0.30 -22.39 -7.00
N VAL A 421 0.01 -21.73 -8.13
CA VAL A 421 1.39 -21.59 -8.62
C VAL A 421 2.26 -20.89 -7.57
N LYS A 422 1.77 -19.79 -6.99
CA LYS A 422 2.49 -19.02 -5.96
C LYS A 422 2.76 -19.88 -4.72
N LEU A 423 1.77 -20.64 -4.27
CA LEU A 423 1.86 -21.51 -3.09
C LEU A 423 2.79 -22.71 -3.34
N LEU A 424 2.64 -23.40 -4.47
CA LEU A 424 3.52 -24.50 -4.89
C LEU A 424 4.98 -24.06 -5.04
N ARG A 425 5.24 -22.89 -5.64
CA ARG A 425 6.61 -22.33 -5.77
C ARG A 425 7.30 -22.05 -4.43
N THR A 426 6.59 -22.05 -3.30
CA THR A 426 7.24 -21.98 -1.98
C THR A 426 7.95 -23.30 -1.62
N LYS A 427 7.41 -24.45 -2.04
CA LYS A 427 7.88 -25.80 -1.65
C LYS A 427 8.54 -26.59 -2.79
N TYR A 428 8.06 -26.44 -4.02
CA TYR A 428 8.49 -27.24 -5.18
C TYR A 428 9.12 -26.39 -6.29
N TYR A 429 9.95 -27.01 -7.11
CA TYR A 429 10.46 -26.47 -8.36
C TYR A 429 9.75 -27.11 -9.56
N PHE A 430 9.30 -26.27 -10.51
CA PHE A 430 8.66 -26.71 -11.76
C PHE A 430 8.65 -25.57 -12.78
N HIS A 431 8.76 -25.93 -14.07
CA HIS A 431 8.58 -25.00 -15.19
C HIS A 431 7.11 -24.72 -15.48
N ARG A 432 6.26 -25.75 -15.40
CA ARG A 432 4.84 -25.73 -15.71
C ARG A 432 4.08 -26.64 -14.73
N ILE A 433 2.84 -26.31 -14.40
CA ILE A 433 1.94 -27.23 -13.68
C ILE A 433 1.47 -28.30 -14.69
N PRO A 434 1.35 -29.59 -14.30
CA PRO A 434 0.81 -30.63 -15.17
C PRO A 434 -0.58 -30.27 -15.71
N GLU A 435 -0.82 -30.49 -17.00
CA GLU A 435 -2.06 -30.05 -17.68
C GLU A 435 -3.31 -30.74 -17.11
N ASP A 436 -3.17 -31.98 -16.64
CA ASP A 436 -4.22 -32.76 -15.98
C ASP A 436 -4.71 -32.15 -14.65
N TRP A 437 -3.92 -31.26 -14.03
CA TRP A 437 -4.35 -30.53 -12.85
C TRP A 437 -5.21 -29.31 -13.18
N ILE A 438 -5.29 -28.89 -14.45
CA ILE A 438 -5.92 -27.64 -14.89
C ILE A 438 -7.17 -27.96 -15.70
N GLN A 439 -8.34 -27.69 -15.14
CA GLN A 439 -9.63 -27.75 -15.84
C GLN A 439 -10.29 -26.36 -15.84
N ILE A 440 -9.50 -25.34 -16.19
CA ILE A 440 -10.06 -24.04 -16.55
C ILE A 440 -10.79 -24.26 -17.89
N PRO A 441 -12.12 -24.11 -17.96
CA PRO A 441 -12.81 -24.20 -19.23
C PRO A 441 -12.21 -23.12 -20.13
N LYS A 442 -11.60 -23.55 -21.24
CA LYS A 442 -11.22 -22.60 -22.29
C LYS A 442 -12.53 -21.91 -22.67
N THR A 443 -12.65 -20.63 -22.35
CA THR A 443 -13.74 -19.82 -22.88
C THR A 443 -13.46 -19.75 -24.37
N GLU A 444 -14.06 -20.68 -25.12
CA GLU A 444 -14.29 -20.59 -26.54
C GLU A 444 -15.15 -19.33 -26.74
N LYS A 445 -14.49 -18.18 -26.74
CA LYS A 445 -14.97 -17.02 -27.47
C LYS A 445 -15.27 -17.58 -28.85
N LYS A 446 -16.56 -17.63 -29.20
CA LYS A 446 -17.02 -18.01 -30.53
C LYS A 446 -16.59 -16.91 -31.49
N ILE A 447 -15.31 -16.93 -31.82
CA ILE A 447 -14.71 -16.26 -32.96
C ILE A 447 -15.32 -17.01 -34.15
N SER A 448 -16.34 -16.39 -34.74
CA SER A 448 -16.99 -16.92 -35.93
C SER A 448 -16.00 -16.81 -37.07
N ASP A 449 -15.49 -17.98 -37.48
CA ASP A 449 -14.92 -18.28 -38.79
C ASP A 449 -14.17 -17.14 -39.49
N LYS A 450 -12.95 -16.87 -39.02
CA LYS A 450 -11.82 -16.52 -39.88
C LYS A 450 -10.51 -16.90 -39.18
N GLU A 451 -9.93 -17.99 -39.65
CA GLU A 451 -8.61 -18.48 -39.25
C GLU A 451 -7.52 -17.46 -39.66
N VAL A 452 -6.69 -17.01 -38.71
CA VAL A 452 -5.22 -17.06 -38.78
C VAL A 452 -4.71 -17.21 -37.32
N GLU A 453 -3.65 -17.99 -37.13
CA GLU A 453 -3.07 -18.32 -35.84
C GLU A 453 -2.32 -17.14 -35.16
N SER A 454 -2.28 -17.16 -33.82
CA SER A 454 -1.13 -16.82 -32.94
C SER A 454 -1.34 -15.74 -31.85
N GLU A 455 -0.77 -16.09 -30.69
CA GLU A 455 -0.34 -15.25 -29.55
C GLU A 455 -1.38 -14.59 -28.60
N GLU A 456 -1.01 -14.62 -27.30
CA GLU A 456 -1.88 -14.32 -26.16
C GLU A 456 -1.85 -12.81 -25.82
N ILE A 457 -2.95 -12.09 -26.07
CA ILE A 457 -3.05 -10.65 -25.80
C ILE A 457 -3.86 -10.39 -24.51
N GLU A 458 -3.26 -9.66 -23.57
CA GLU A 458 -3.91 -9.25 -22.31
C GLU A 458 -5.06 -8.25 -22.58
N VAL A 459 -6.26 -8.55 -22.08
CA VAL A 459 -7.47 -7.77 -22.39
C VAL A 459 -7.60 -6.57 -21.46
N HIS A 460 -7.23 -5.39 -21.95
CA HIS A 460 -7.55 -4.10 -21.32
C HIS A 460 -9.07 -3.78 -21.41
N PRO A 461 -9.62 -3.00 -20.45
CA PRO A 461 -11.07 -2.84 -20.26
C PRO A 461 -11.83 -2.08 -21.36
N ASN A 462 -11.16 -1.62 -22.43
CA ASN A 462 -11.80 -1.00 -23.60
C ASN A 462 -12.09 -1.99 -24.74
N GLY A 463 -11.77 -3.29 -24.59
CA GLY A 463 -12.19 -4.36 -25.51
C GLY A 463 -11.48 -4.41 -26.88
N ALA A 464 -10.87 -3.32 -27.32
CA ALA A 464 -9.96 -3.31 -28.47
C ALA A 464 -8.69 -4.10 -28.12
N ILE A 465 -8.38 -5.08 -28.97
CA ILE A 465 -7.10 -5.80 -28.96
C ILE A 465 -6.03 -4.79 -29.38
N ARG A 466 -5.10 -4.46 -28.49
CA ARG A 466 -3.91 -3.68 -28.84
C ARG A 466 -2.83 -4.62 -29.34
N VAL A 467 -2.17 -4.23 -30.42
CA VAL A 467 -1.06 -4.98 -31.01
C VAL A 467 0.25 -4.21 -30.81
N ASP A 468 1.35 -4.93 -30.62
CA ASP A 468 2.66 -4.31 -30.50
C ASP A 468 3.00 -3.53 -31.79
N MET A 469 3.58 -2.35 -31.63
CA MET A 469 3.93 -1.47 -32.75
C MET A 469 5.03 -2.13 -33.63
N PRO A 470 4.80 -2.36 -34.94
CA PRO A 470 5.80 -2.91 -35.84
C PRO A 470 7.10 -2.10 -35.89
N GLU A 471 8.23 -2.73 -36.21
CA GLU A 471 9.56 -2.07 -36.21
C GLU A 471 9.82 -1.14 -37.41
N ASN A 472 8.93 -1.10 -38.41
CA ASN A 472 9.10 -0.30 -39.64
C ASN A 472 7.77 0.28 -40.16
N LEU A 473 7.89 1.34 -40.98
CA LEU A 473 6.77 2.12 -41.47
C LEU A 473 5.84 1.34 -42.42
N GLU A 474 6.42 0.52 -43.29
CA GLU A 474 5.70 -0.29 -44.28
C GLU A 474 4.81 -1.33 -43.58
N SER A 475 5.31 -1.99 -42.53
CA SER A 475 4.51 -2.92 -41.71
C SER A 475 3.36 -2.22 -40.98
N VAL A 476 3.55 -0.98 -40.50
CA VAL A 476 2.44 -0.20 -39.92
C VAL A 476 1.37 0.11 -40.97
N LYS A 477 1.75 0.50 -42.19
CA LYS A 477 0.81 0.78 -43.28
C LYS A 477 -0.02 -0.44 -43.68
N VAL A 478 0.66 -1.57 -43.92
CA VAL A 478 -0.01 -2.85 -44.25
C VAL A 478 -0.97 -3.26 -43.13
N TYR A 479 -0.64 -3.02 -41.87
CA TYR A 479 -1.53 -3.33 -40.75
C TYR A 479 -2.76 -2.40 -40.67
N LEU A 480 -2.60 -1.11 -40.97
CA LEU A 480 -3.73 -0.16 -41.04
C LEU A 480 -4.67 -0.47 -42.20
N GLU A 481 -4.14 -0.86 -43.36
CA GLU A 481 -4.92 -1.34 -44.51
C GLU A 481 -5.74 -2.59 -44.16
N GLN A 482 -5.17 -3.54 -43.40
CA GLN A 482 -5.86 -4.77 -42.97
C GLN A 482 -7.04 -4.53 -42.01
N ILE A 483 -7.05 -3.42 -41.27
CA ILE A 483 -8.17 -3.05 -40.36
C ILE A 483 -9.24 -2.21 -41.09
N GLU A 484 -9.12 -2.03 -42.42
CA GLU A 484 -10.03 -1.21 -43.24
C GLU A 484 -10.13 0.26 -42.77
N ILE A 485 -9.10 0.77 -42.09
CA ILE A 485 -9.05 2.18 -41.66
C ILE A 485 -8.78 3.03 -42.91
N PRO A 486 -9.64 4.00 -43.27
CA PRO A 486 -9.42 4.81 -44.47
C PRO A 486 -8.13 5.63 -44.34
N GLU A 487 -7.26 5.57 -45.35
CA GLU A 487 -5.97 6.30 -45.39
C GLU A 487 -6.10 7.79 -45.02
N ASN A 488 -7.26 8.39 -45.31
CA ASN A 488 -7.60 9.77 -45.00
C ASN A 488 -7.62 10.10 -43.48
N HIS A 489 -7.71 9.11 -42.58
CA HIS A 489 -7.72 9.33 -41.13
C HIS A 489 -6.32 9.32 -40.50
N ILE A 490 -5.38 8.52 -41.04
CA ILE A 490 -4.05 8.31 -40.47
C ILE A 490 -3.02 8.42 -41.61
N LYS A 491 -2.52 9.63 -41.84
CA LYS A 491 -1.44 9.87 -42.82
C LYS A 491 -0.09 9.46 -42.21
N LEU A 492 0.62 8.58 -42.91
CA LEU A 492 1.96 8.13 -42.50
C LEU A 492 2.97 8.20 -43.66
N PRO A 493 4.19 8.71 -43.43
CA PRO A 493 4.68 9.29 -42.17
C PRO A 493 4.05 10.66 -41.88
N ILE A 494 4.03 11.08 -40.62
CA ILE A 494 3.47 12.36 -40.18
C ILE A 494 4.39 13.49 -40.65
N THR A 495 3.91 14.31 -41.58
CA THR A 495 4.65 15.43 -42.18
C THR A 495 4.30 16.79 -41.56
N GLU A 496 3.10 16.96 -41.02
CA GLU A 496 2.63 18.21 -40.41
C GLU A 496 2.63 18.14 -38.88
N GLN A 497 3.23 19.15 -38.23
CA GLN A 497 3.32 19.21 -36.76
C GLN A 497 1.94 19.32 -36.07
N THR A 498 0.96 19.89 -36.77
CA THR A 498 -0.45 19.99 -36.36
C THR A 498 -1.15 18.64 -36.27
N GLU A 499 -0.81 17.68 -37.14
CA GLU A 499 -1.42 16.34 -37.17
C GLU A 499 -0.81 15.39 -36.12
N VAL A 500 0.39 15.68 -35.61
CA VAL A 500 1.13 14.81 -34.67
C VAL A 500 0.27 14.33 -33.50
N LYS A 501 -0.46 15.24 -32.84
CA LYS A 501 -1.23 14.89 -31.64
C LYS A 501 -2.41 13.98 -31.97
N THR A 502 -3.20 14.33 -32.99
CA THR A 502 -4.38 13.57 -33.39
C THR A 502 -4.01 12.20 -33.93
N THR A 503 -2.97 12.12 -34.77
CA THR A 503 -2.52 10.84 -35.34
C THR A 503 -1.94 9.92 -34.26
N LEU A 504 -1.22 10.45 -33.26
CA LEU A 504 -0.76 9.65 -32.12
C LEU A 504 -1.90 9.17 -31.21
N GLU A 505 -2.96 9.97 -31.02
CA GLU A 505 -4.13 9.56 -30.26
C GLU A 505 -4.92 8.45 -30.95
N GLU A 506 -5.04 8.47 -32.28
CA GLU A 506 -5.63 7.37 -33.07
C GLU A 506 -4.74 6.12 -33.05
N LEU A 507 -3.42 6.25 -33.29
CA LEU A 507 -2.48 5.13 -33.26
C LEU A 507 -2.48 4.41 -31.90
N LYS A 508 -2.65 5.14 -30.77
CA LYS A 508 -2.76 4.57 -29.42
C LYS A 508 -4.08 3.84 -29.11
N LYS A 509 -5.06 3.88 -30.02
CA LYS A 509 -6.25 3.01 -29.96
C LYS A 509 -5.98 1.63 -30.54
N ILE A 510 -5.01 1.54 -31.46
CA ILE A 510 -4.68 0.36 -32.27
C ILE A 510 -3.45 -0.37 -31.72
N PHE A 511 -2.38 0.39 -31.48
CA PHE A 511 -1.09 -0.14 -31.05
C PHE A 511 -0.80 0.21 -29.59
N ASP A 512 -0.08 -0.69 -28.88
CA ASP A 512 0.47 -0.37 -27.57
C ASP A 512 1.92 0.12 -27.71
N PHE A 513 2.17 1.37 -27.32
CA PHE A 513 3.52 1.94 -27.28
C PHE A 513 3.63 3.06 -26.24
N GLU A 514 4.65 2.97 -25.38
CA GLU A 514 5.00 4.04 -24.43
C GLU A 514 5.56 5.27 -25.15
N LYS A 515 6.41 5.03 -26.16
CA LYS A 515 7.07 6.04 -26.98
C LYS A 515 6.82 5.75 -28.44
N ALA A 516 6.49 6.78 -29.21
CA ALA A 516 6.21 6.65 -30.62
C ALA A 516 7.53 6.46 -31.40
N PRO A 517 7.68 5.45 -32.28
CA PRO A 517 8.93 5.21 -33.01
C PRO A 517 9.29 6.35 -33.96
N ASP A 518 10.57 6.70 -34.06
CA ASP A 518 11.04 7.85 -34.85
C ASP A 518 10.64 7.76 -36.35
N PHE A 519 10.55 6.55 -36.91
CA PHE A 519 10.22 6.33 -38.32
C PHE A 519 8.80 6.76 -38.72
N ILE A 520 7.89 7.00 -37.77
CA ILE A 520 6.54 7.51 -38.09
C ILE A 520 6.55 9.00 -38.38
N PHE A 521 7.63 9.71 -38.06
CA PHE A 521 7.75 11.15 -38.23
C PHE A 521 8.61 11.48 -39.46
N ALA A 522 8.05 12.25 -40.39
CA ALA A 522 8.76 12.90 -41.49
C ALA A 522 8.57 14.41 -41.41
N LEU A 523 8.63 14.95 -40.18
CA LEU A 523 8.46 16.37 -39.92
C LEU A 523 9.63 17.16 -40.56
N PRO A 524 9.36 18.33 -41.16
CA PRO A 524 10.42 19.22 -41.59
C PRO A 524 11.29 19.63 -40.39
N PRO A 525 12.59 19.95 -40.59
CA PRO A 525 13.42 20.48 -39.53
C PRO A 525 12.75 21.71 -38.92
N LEU A 526 12.75 21.79 -37.59
CA LEU A 526 12.23 22.96 -36.88
C LEU A 526 12.88 24.23 -37.44
N PRO A 527 12.12 25.32 -37.64
CA PRO A 527 12.69 26.57 -38.11
C PRO A 527 13.84 26.97 -37.19
N GLN A 528 14.97 27.39 -37.78
CA GLN A 528 16.12 27.84 -37.00
C GLN A 528 15.65 28.90 -36.02
N ALA A 529 16.08 28.77 -34.77
CA ALA A 529 15.54 29.55 -33.68
C ALA A 529 15.93 31.03 -33.85
N THR A 530 15.05 31.84 -34.44
CA THR A 530 15.26 33.27 -34.76
C THR A 530 15.17 34.17 -33.52
N TRP A 531 15.74 33.72 -32.40
CA TRP A 531 15.89 34.55 -31.22
C TRP A 531 17.09 35.45 -31.46
N ASP A 532 16.83 36.61 -32.06
CA ASP A 532 17.71 37.77 -31.91
C ASP A 532 17.72 38.14 -30.42
N ILE A 533 18.60 37.48 -29.66
CA ILE A 533 18.89 37.83 -28.29
C ILE A 533 19.60 39.18 -28.35
N ILE A 534 18.84 40.25 -28.17
CA ILE A 534 19.36 41.60 -28.00
C ILE A 534 20.22 41.59 -26.74
N LEU A 535 21.55 41.64 -26.95
CA LEU A 535 22.59 41.70 -25.92
C LEU A 535 22.77 43.12 -25.37
#